data_AF-A0A7M2A8M5-F1
#
_entry.id   AF-A0A7M2A8M5-F1
#
_cell.length_a   1.000
_cell.length_b   1.000
_cell.length_c   1.000
_cell.angle_alpha   90.00
_cell.angle_beta   90.00
_cell.angle_gamma   90.00
#
_symmetry.space_group_name_H-M   'P 1'
#
loop_
_entity.id
_entity.type
_entity.pdbx_description
1 polymer ?
#
loop_
_entity_poly.entity_id
_entity_poly.type
_entity_poly.pdbx_seq_one_letter_code
_entity_poly.pdbx_strand_id
1 'polypeptide(L)'
;MPAGATDSSIVISVNEVSQTSNLFTDSTLKLLGDVYELTASKSGIFSKPVTVTLPFDKNNVDFDKSIVGLYWFNEQAHKWVSLDNLKVD
;
A
#
# COMPACT_ATOMS: atom_id res chain seq x y z
N MET A 1 -2.91 9.60 12.40
CA MET A 1 -3.16 8.57 13.43
C MET A 1 -4.34 9.00 14.30
N PRO A 2 -5.40 8.18 14.44
CA PRO A 2 -6.49 8.47 15.37
C PRO A 2 -6.02 8.48 16.82
N ALA A 3 -6.65 9.31 17.66
CA ALA A 3 -6.41 9.30 19.10
C ALA A 3 -6.77 7.91 19.69
N GLY A 4 -5.84 7.32 20.44
CA GLY A 4 -5.99 5.99 21.04
C GLY A 4 -5.87 4.81 20.07
N ALA A 5 -5.21 5.00 18.91
CA ALA A 5 -4.88 3.90 18.01
C ALA A 5 -3.74 3.00 18.57
N THR A 6 -2.92 3.53 19.47
CA THR A 6 -1.86 2.81 20.19
C THR A 6 -1.82 3.23 21.66
N ASP A 7 -1.42 2.31 22.53
CA ASP A 7 -1.26 2.55 23.98
C ASP A 7 0.15 3.04 24.35
N SER A 8 1.03 3.11 23.35
CA SER A 8 2.40 3.63 23.51
C SER A 8 2.84 4.40 22.27
N SER A 9 3.96 5.11 22.39
CA SER A 9 4.58 5.79 21.26
C SER A 9 5.07 4.78 20.22
N ILE A 10 4.70 5.01 18.97
CA ILE A 10 5.08 4.24 17.79
C ILE A 10 5.56 5.22 16.70
N VAL A 11 6.54 4.80 15.91
CA VAL A 11 6.98 5.53 14.72
C VAL A 11 6.60 4.68 13.52
N ILE A 12 5.88 5.30 12.59
CA ILE A 12 5.52 4.70 11.31
C ILE A 12 6.28 5.47 10.23
N SER A 13 7.01 4.74 9.40
CA SER A 13 7.71 5.30 8.25
C SER A 13 7.04 4.82 6.96
N VAL A 14 6.88 5.74 6.02
CA VAL A 14 6.35 5.46 4.68
C VAL A 14 7.37 6.02 3.71
N ASN A 15 8.09 5.15 3.03
CA ASN A 15 9.17 5.53 2.13
C ASN A 15 8.88 5.00 0.73
N GLU A 16 9.09 5.83 -0.28
CA GLU A 16 9.01 5.40 -1.68
C GLU A 16 10.19 4.46 -2.00
N VAL A 17 9.90 3.38 -2.73
CA VAL A 17 10.89 2.40 -3.18
C VAL A 17 11.30 2.74 -4.61
N SER A 18 12.58 3.07 -4.81
CA SER A 18 13.07 3.53 -6.11
C SER A 18 13.39 2.41 -7.10
N GLN A 19 13.56 1.16 -6.66
CA GLN A 19 13.95 0.02 -7.50
C GLN A 19 12.88 -1.07 -7.45
N THR A 20 11.87 -0.94 -8.32
CA THR A 20 10.66 -1.76 -8.26
C THR A 20 10.53 -2.73 -9.44
N SER A 21 11.40 -2.64 -10.43
CA SER A 21 11.34 -3.45 -11.67
C SER A 21 11.23 -4.96 -11.40
N ASN A 22 11.97 -5.46 -10.40
CA ASN A 22 12.00 -6.87 -10.04
C ASN A 22 10.76 -7.34 -9.26
N LEU A 23 9.88 -6.42 -8.83
CA LEU A 23 8.67 -6.75 -8.08
C LEU A 23 7.50 -7.16 -8.97
N PHE A 24 7.60 -6.96 -10.29
CA PHE A 24 6.48 -7.15 -11.24
C PHE A 24 6.72 -8.25 -12.27
N THR A 25 7.68 -9.13 -12.07
CA THR A 25 8.13 -10.12 -13.07
C THR A 25 7.03 -11.07 -13.56
N ASP A 26 6.04 -11.40 -12.74
CA ASP A 26 4.92 -12.31 -13.07
C ASP A 26 3.54 -11.66 -12.95
N SER A 27 3.49 -10.32 -12.96
CA SER A 27 2.26 -9.57 -12.68
C SER A 27 1.51 -9.24 -13.98
N THR A 28 0.23 -9.61 -14.05
CA THR A 28 -0.71 -9.07 -15.06
C THR A 28 -1.19 -7.66 -14.70
N LEU A 29 -0.78 -7.13 -13.54
CA LEU A 29 -1.15 -5.81 -13.04
C LEU A 29 -0.22 -4.76 -13.64
N LYS A 30 -0.81 -3.61 -13.96
CA LYS A 30 -0.08 -2.39 -14.33
C LYS A 30 0.07 -1.50 -13.11
N LEU A 31 1.29 -1.09 -12.79
CA LEU A 31 1.55 -0.12 -11.74
C LEU A 31 0.99 1.25 -12.15
N LEU A 32 0.27 1.90 -11.23
CA LEU A 32 -0.42 3.17 -11.45
C LEU A 32 0.15 4.34 -10.63
N GLY A 33 0.68 4.06 -9.45
CA GLY A 33 1.40 5.02 -8.61
C GLY A 33 2.79 4.49 -8.30
N ASP A 34 3.33 4.89 -7.16
CA ASP A 34 4.62 4.38 -6.70
C ASP A 34 4.47 3.20 -5.74
N VAL A 35 5.57 2.50 -5.48
CA VAL A 35 5.65 1.47 -4.45
C VAL A 35 6.18 2.10 -3.18
N TYR A 36 5.52 1.83 -2.05
CA TYR A 36 5.92 2.34 -0.76
C TYR A 36 6.23 1.20 0.20
N GLU A 37 7.33 1.35 0.94
CA GLU A 37 7.66 0.52 2.09
C GLU A 37 7.09 1.18 3.35
N LEU A 38 6.23 0.43 4.05
CA LEU A 38 5.67 0.85 5.33
C LEU A 38 6.34 0.06 6.44
N THR A 39 7.01 0.75 7.36
CA THR A 39 7.62 0.13 8.53
C THR A 39 7.09 0.72 9.82
N ALA A 40 7.10 -0.09 10.87
CA ALA A 40 6.72 0.31 12.21
C ALA A 40 7.88 0.01 13.17
N SER A 41 8.18 0.94 14.08
CA SER A 41 9.24 0.74 15.08
C SER A 41 8.93 -0.35 16.11
N LYS A 42 7.68 -0.84 16.15
CA LYS A 42 7.19 -1.91 17.03
C LYS A 42 6.14 -2.74 16.30
N SER A 43 6.09 -4.03 16.59
CA SER A 43 5.02 -4.92 16.14
C SER A 43 3.75 -4.76 16.99
N GLY A 44 2.59 -5.07 16.42
CA GLY A 44 1.30 -5.02 17.09
C GLY A 44 0.15 -4.74 16.14
N ILE A 45 -1.06 -4.67 16.70
CA ILE A 45 -2.28 -4.32 15.97
C ILE A 45 -2.76 -2.95 16.49
N PHE A 46 -3.22 -2.09 15.59
CA PHE A 46 -3.84 -0.83 16.01
C PHE A 46 -5.23 -1.09 16.60
N SER A 47 -5.50 -0.51 17.77
CA SER A 47 -6.81 -0.59 18.43
C SER A 47 -7.92 0.15 17.67
N LYS A 48 -7.54 0.97 16.68
CA LYS A 48 -8.43 1.70 15.79
C LYS A 48 -7.91 1.65 14.35
N PRO A 49 -8.79 1.71 13.33
CA PRO A 49 -8.37 1.78 11.94
C PRO A 49 -7.45 2.98 11.69
N VAL A 50 -6.34 2.74 10.99
CA VAL A 50 -5.43 3.79 10.53
C VAL A 50 -5.59 3.95 9.03
N THR A 51 -5.60 5.20 8.56
CA THR A 51 -5.68 5.52 7.14
C THR A 51 -4.30 5.90 6.63
N VAL A 52 -3.91 5.31 5.50
CA VAL A 52 -2.77 5.70 4.70
C VAL A 52 -3.30 6.16 3.35
N THR A 53 -2.86 7.32 2.88
CA THR A 53 -3.24 7.88 1.58
C THR A 53 -2.00 7.88 0.69
N LEU A 54 -2.08 7.15 -0.42
CA LEU A 54 -1.00 7.05 -1.39
C LEU A 54 -1.41 7.79 -2.66
N PRO A 55 -0.62 8.75 -3.15
CA PRO A 55 -0.94 9.49 -4.36
C PRO A 55 -0.76 8.61 -5.60
N PHE A 56 -1.55 8.89 -6.64
CA PHE A 56 -1.39 8.32 -7.97
C PHE A 56 -1.93 9.27 -9.03
N ASP A 57 -1.47 9.16 -10.26
CA ASP A 57 -1.94 9.99 -11.37
C ASP A 57 -3.20 9.39 -12.02
N LYS A 58 -4.35 9.99 -11.72
CA LYS A 58 -5.66 9.59 -12.27
C LYS A 58 -5.73 9.73 -13.80
N ASN A 59 -4.94 10.61 -14.41
CA ASN A 59 -4.98 10.82 -15.87
C ASN A 59 -4.44 9.61 -16.67
N ASN A 60 -3.71 8.71 -16.00
CA ASN A 60 -3.14 7.51 -16.61
C ASN A 60 -4.07 6.29 -16.55
N VAL A 61 -5.34 6.48 -16.15
CA VAL A 61 -6.34 5.41 -16.02
C VAL A 61 -7.62 5.77 -16.75
N ASP A 62 -8.08 4.82 -17.56
CA ASP A 62 -9.45 4.76 -18.01
C ASP A 62 -10.26 3.93 -17.00
N PHE A 63 -10.98 4.62 -16.10
CA PHE A 63 -11.74 3.99 -15.02
C PHE A 63 -13.00 3.25 -15.52
N ASP A 64 -13.46 3.52 -16.75
CA ASP A 64 -14.55 2.76 -17.37
C ASP A 64 -14.06 1.39 -17.88
N LYS A 65 -12.74 1.24 -18.09
CA LYS A 65 -12.12 0.02 -18.62
C LYS A 65 -11.24 -0.72 -17.62
N SER A 66 -10.95 -0.12 -16.47
CA SER A 66 -9.95 -0.63 -15.53
C SER A 66 -10.47 -0.61 -14.10
N ILE A 67 -10.25 -1.71 -13.38
CA ILE A 67 -10.49 -1.76 -11.93
C ILE A 67 -9.17 -1.40 -11.23
N VAL A 68 -9.21 -0.35 -10.43
CA VAL A 68 -8.07 0.06 -9.59
C VAL A 68 -8.12 -0.70 -8.27
N GLY A 69 -6.98 -1.23 -7.85
CA GLY A 69 -6.82 -1.97 -6.60
C GLY A 69 -5.58 -1.52 -5.84
N LEU A 70 -5.58 -1.68 -4.53
CA LEU A 70 -4.40 -1.56 -3.68
C LEU A 70 -3.87 -2.95 -3.38
N TYR A 71 -2.57 -3.11 -3.47
CA TYR A 71 -1.90 -4.40 -3.31
C TYR A 71 -0.75 -4.25 -2.32
N TRP A 72 -0.47 -5.31 -1.59
CA TRP A 72 0.75 -5.45 -0.80
C TRP A 72 1.62 -6.55 -1.41
N PHE A 73 2.94 -6.36 -1.34
CA PHE A 73 3.87 -7.35 -1.85
C PHE A 73 4.13 -8.42 -0.79
N ASN A 74 3.77 -9.67 -1.09
CA ASN A 74 4.11 -10.81 -0.26
C ASN A 74 5.53 -11.25 -0.59
N GLU A 75 6.49 -10.91 0.27
CA GLU A 75 7.90 -11.24 0.08
C GLU A 75 8.18 -12.74 0.12
N GLN A 76 7.39 -13.55 0.84
CA GLN A 76 7.58 -15.01 0.88
C GLN A 76 7.16 -15.66 -0.44
N ALA A 77 6.06 -15.19 -1.02
CA ALA A 77 5.54 -15.70 -2.28
C ALA A 77 6.11 -14.98 -3.51
N HIS A 78 6.82 -13.86 -3.31
CA HIS A 78 7.25 -12.91 -4.34
C HIS A 78 6.11 -12.47 -5.26
N LYS A 79 4.95 -12.14 -4.69
CA LYS A 79 3.72 -11.82 -5.44
C LYS A 79 2.94 -10.68 -4.81
N TRP A 80 2.30 -9.87 -5.65
CA TRP A 80 1.33 -8.87 -5.22
C TRP A 80 0.01 -9.53 -4.84
N VAL A 81 -0.51 -9.18 -3.66
CA VAL A 81 -1.78 -9.68 -3.13
C VAL A 81 -2.72 -8.49 -2.93
N SER A 82 -3.95 -8.61 -3.40
CA SER A 82 -4.95 -7.54 -3.28
C SER A 82 -5.30 -7.29 -1.81
N LEU A 83 -5.53 -6.03 -1.46
CA LEU A 83 -5.97 -5.61 -0.15
C LEU A 83 -7.49 -5.36 -0.19
N ASP A 84 -8.23 -6.16 0.57
CA ASP A 84 -9.71 -6.21 0.48
C ASP A 84 -10.42 -4.93 0.96
N ASN A 85 -9.75 -4.11 1.79
CA ASN A 85 -10.30 -2.88 2.37
C ASN A 85 -9.81 -1.63 1.63
N LEU A 86 -10.17 -1.52 0.34
CA LEU A 86 -9.87 -0.34 -0.46
C LEU A 86 -11.04 0.64 -0.52
N LYS A 87 -10.74 1.92 -0.29
CA LYS A 87 -11.57 3.04 -0.74
C LYS A 87 -10.77 3.85 -1.75
N VAL A 88 -11.30 3.98 -2.96
CA VAL A 88 -10.78 4.89 -4.00
C VAL A 88 -11.67 6.12 -4.02
N ASP A 89 -11.09 7.29 -3.80
CA ASP A 89 -11.74 8.61 -3.93
C ASP A 89 -11.11 9.43 -5.06
#